data_AF-A0A9R1BHC8-F1
#
_entry.id   AF-A0A9R1BHC8-F1
#
_cell.length_a   1.000
_cell.length_b   1.000
_cell.length_c   1.000
_cell.angle_alpha   90.00
_cell.angle_beta   90.00
_cell.angle_gamma   90.00
#
_symmetry.space_group_name_H-M   'P 1'
#
loop_
_entity.id
_entity.type
_entity.pdbx_description
1 polymer ?
#
loop_
_entity_poly.entity_id
_entity_poly.type
_entity_poly.pdbx_seq_one_letter_code
_entity_poly.pdbx_strand_id
1 'polypeptide(L)'
;MTSPSSQAMTLSHPSSGRHFYLAVDRLQFKMRTLLELLGVVSDRHGPVPIAICVSSRDELDAVCAAVANLPFVSLSPLYSDQDEAERASVLEKSRPEAIQRNQIEDTSIDESPKPESVVLKQNITVVTDACLPSAAMGEAPLMSRVLINYELPTKKEAYLRHVSACLATDGIMINMVVGGEVALLKSLEETNGFVIAEMPIHVNKLFLTLEICFASNTVSSCGLN
;
A
#
# COMPACT_ATOMS: atom_id res chain seq x y z
N MET A 1 -44.55 -7.18 14.64
CA MET A 1 -43.94 -7.17 13.30
C MET A 1 -42.90 -6.07 13.28
N THR A 2 -41.63 -6.43 13.51
CA THR A 2 -40.50 -5.52 13.60
C THR A 2 -39.73 -5.55 12.28
N SER A 3 -39.68 -4.42 11.58
CA SER A 3 -38.78 -4.21 10.44
C SER A 3 -37.48 -3.61 10.99
N PRO A 4 -36.29 -4.17 10.69
CA PRO A 4 -35.05 -3.48 10.98
C PRO A 4 -34.70 -2.54 9.83
N SER A 5 -34.55 -1.26 10.18
CA SER A 5 -34.11 -0.18 9.30
C SER A 5 -32.67 -0.43 8.83
N SER A 6 -32.44 -0.36 7.52
CA SER A 6 -31.13 -0.44 6.89
C SER A 6 -30.18 0.63 7.43
N GLN A 7 -29.05 0.21 7.99
CA GLN A 7 -27.94 1.11 8.31
C GLN A 7 -27.26 1.52 7.00
N ALA A 8 -27.40 2.80 6.64
CA ALA A 8 -26.56 3.44 5.64
C ALA A 8 -25.12 3.44 6.17
N MET A 9 -24.22 2.77 5.44
CA MET A 9 -22.79 2.85 5.71
C MET A 9 -22.34 4.30 5.55
N THR A 10 -22.06 4.96 6.67
CA THR A 10 -21.38 6.23 6.70
C THR A 10 -19.99 6.01 6.11
N LEU A 11 -19.72 6.65 4.97
CA LEU A 11 -18.39 6.77 4.38
C LEU A 11 -17.46 7.34 5.45
N SER A 12 -16.69 6.45 6.07
CA SER A 12 -15.66 6.80 7.05
C SER A 12 -14.73 7.83 6.41
N HIS A 13 -14.60 8.98 7.06
CA HIS A 13 -13.69 10.04 6.66
C HIS A 13 -12.34 9.46 6.21
N PRO A 14 -11.78 9.87 5.05
CA PRO A 14 -10.42 9.49 4.69
C PRO A 14 -9.50 9.90 5.83
N SER A 15 -8.66 8.96 6.26
CA SER A 15 -7.69 9.09 7.35
C SER A 15 -7.12 10.51 7.46
N SER A 16 -7.39 11.17 8.59
CA SER A 16 -6.75 12.43 8.92
C SER A 16 -5.22 12.23 9.00
N GLY A 17 -4.50 12.65 7.96
CA GLY A 17 -3.15 13.21 8.11
C GLY A 17 -1.93 12.45 7.60
N ARG A 18 -2.02 11.44 6.72
CA ARG A 18 -0.82 10.72 6.24
C ARG A 18 -0.72 10.54 4.73
N HIS A 19 -0.96 11.63 4.04
CA HIS A 19 -0.75 11.73 2.61
C HIS A 19 0.58 12.44 2.36
N PHE A 20 1.44 11.77 1.62
CA PHE A 20 2.75 12.28 1.25
C PHE A 20 2.89 12.33 -0.26
N TYR A 21 3.81 13.16 -0.75
CA TYR A 21 4.31 13.07 -2.11
C TYR A 21 5.82 12.99 -2.10
N LEU A 22 6.36 12.19 -3.00
CA LEU A 22 7.78 12.11 -3.30
C LEU A 22 8.01 12.82 -4.62
N ALA A 23 8.70 13.95 -4.57
CA ALA A 23 9.06 14.70 -5.77
C ALA A 23 10.07 13.93 -6.60
N VAL A 24 9.77 13.74 -7.88
CA VAL A 24 10.64 13.09 -8.86
C VAL A 24 10.97 14.10 -9.94
N ASP A 25 12.25 14.28 -10.25
CA ASP A 25 12.68 15.29 -11.22
C ASP A 25 12.07 15.05 -12.62
N ARG A 26 12.17 13.81 -13.12
CA ARG A 26 11.68 13.41 -14.44
C ARG A 26 11.04 12.05 -14.41
N LEU A 27 10.12 11.80 -15.35
CA LEU A 27 9.40 10.52 -15.47
C LEU A 27 10.35 9.31 -15.50
N GLN A 28 11.46 9.41 -16.24
CA GLN A 28 12.49 8.36 -16.34
C GLN A 28 13.11 7.94 -14.99
N PHE A 29 13.04 8.80 -13.96
CA PHE A 29 13.55 8.50 -12.63
C PHE A 29 12.51 7.85 -11.71
N LYS A 30 11.20 7.88 -12.05
CA LYS A 30 10.14 7.31 -11.20
C LYS A 30 10.41 5.84 -10.86
N MET A 31 10.78 5.02 -11.85
CA MET A 31 11.06 3.60 -11.60
C MET A 31 12.21 3.38 -10.62
N ARG A 32 13.33 4.10 -10.80
CA ARG A 32 14.48 4.01 -9.90
C ARG A 32 14.10 4.40 -8.47
N THR A 33 13.42 5.52 -8.33
CA THR A 33 12.97 6.04 -7.03
C THR A 33 11.98 5.08 -6.35
N LEU A 34 11.11 4.41 -7.11
CA LEU A 34 10.21 3.39 -6.59
C LEU A 34 11.01 2.22 -5.98
N LEU A 35 11.98 1.68 -6.70
CA LEU A 35 12.80 0.57 -6.21
C LEU A 35 13.61 0.95 -4.96
N GLU A 36 14.16 2.18 -4.93
CA GLU A 36 14.85 2.70 -3.75
C GLU A 36 13.91 2.82 -2.54
N LEU A 37 12.69 3.34 -2.74
CA LEU A 37 11.66 3.40 -1.70
C LEU A 37 11.27 2.01 -1.18
N LEU A 38 11.06 1.04 -2.07
CA LEU A 38 10.74 -0.35 -1.69
C LEU A 38 11.87 -1.00 -0.89
N GLY A 39 13.13 -0.73 -1.26
CA GLY A 39 14.30 -1.19 -0.50
C GLY A 39 14.31 -0.62 0.92
N VAL A 40 14.05 0.69 1.09
CA VAL A 40 13.98 1.34 2.40
C VAL A 40 12.86 0.77 3.26
N VAL A 41 11.67 0.55 2.69
CA VAL A 41 10.53 -0.02 3.42
C VAL A 41 10.81 -1.47 3.86
N SER A 42 11.45 -2.26 3.00
CA SER A 42 11.69 -3.70 3.24
C SER A 42 12.82 -3.96 4.26
N ASP A 43 13.85 -3.12 4.33
CA ASP A 43 15.03 -3.35 5.17
C ASP A 43 14.74 -3.27 6.69
N ARG A 44 13.71 -2.52 7.12
CA ARG A 44 13.58 -2.12 8.54
C ARG A 44 12.22 -2.33 9.19
N HIS A 45 11.14 -2.46 8.41
CA HIS A 45 9.79 -2.54 8.95
C HIS A 45 9.23 -3.98 9.01
N GLY A 46 10.03 -4.98 8.62
CA GLY A 46 9.53 -6.33 8.36
C GLY A 46 8.55 -6.34 7.18
N PRO A 47 7.96 -7.50 6.86
CA PRO A 47 7.01 -7.62 5.75
C PRO A 47 5.75 -6.79 6.03
N VAL A 48 5.64 -5.62 5.39
CA VAL A 48 4.42 -4.79 5.42
C VAL A 48 3.70 -4.90 4.06
N PRO A 49 2.37 -5.06 4.02
CA PRO A 49 1.67 -5.11 2.73
C PRO A 49 1.74 -3.74 2.04
N ILE A 50 2.27 -3.72 0.81
CA ILE A 50 2.37 -2.53 -0.05
C ILE A 50 1.41 -2.71 -1.23
N ALA A 51 0.61 -1.68 -1.53
CA ALA A 51 -0.12 -1.57 -2.78
C ALA A 51 0.49 -0.50 -3.67
N ILE A 52 0.65 -0.79 -4.96
CA ILE A 52 1.12 0.15 -5.98
C ILE A 52 0.02 0.32 -7.02
N CYS A 53 -0.52 1.53 -7.14
CA CYS A 53 -1.54 1.85 -8.13
C CYS A 53 -0.89 2.46 -9.38
N VAL A 54 -1.31 1.95 -10.53
CA VAL A 54 -0.91 2.37 -11.88
C VAL A 54 -2.16 2.58 -12.73
N SER A 55 -2.07 3.42 -13.77
CA SER A 55 -3.23 3.78 -14.59
C SER A 55 -3.47 2.82 -15.77
N SER A 56 -2.45 2.08 -16.18
CA SER A 56 -2.43 1.32 -17.43
C SER A 56 -1.80 -0.07 -17.25
N ARG A 57 -2.09 -0.98 -18.20
CA ARG A 57 -1.54 -2.34 -18.20
C ARG A 57 -0.06 -2.37 -18.56
N ASP A 58 0.39 -1.53 -19.49
CA ASP A 58 1.79 -1.47 -19.90
C ASP A 58 2.67 -1.01 -18.71
N GLU A 59 2.21 0.00 -17.97
CA GLU A 59 2.84 0.45 -16.73
C GLU A 59 2.82 -0.63 -15.64
N LEU A 60 1.71 -1.38 -15.50
CA LEU A 60 1.65 -2.51 -14.57
C LEU A 60 2.73 -3.54 -14.90
N ASP A 61 2.82 -3.98 -16.15
CA ASP A 61 3.79 -4.98 -16.58
C ASP A 61 5.23 -4.48 -16.39
N ALA A 62 5.50 -3.20 -16.66
CA ALA A 62 6.80 -2.58 -16.44
C ALA A 62 7.20 -2.51 -14.95
N VAL A 63 6.27 -2.10 -14.08
CA VAL A 63 6.48 -2.08 -12.61
C VAL A 63 6.66 -3.50 -12.10
N CYS A 64 5.83 -4.45 -12.54
CA CYS A 64 5.94 -5.85 -12.15
C CYS A 64 7.29 -6.45 -12.56
N ALA A 65 7.74 -6.22 -13.80
CA ALA A 65 9.04 -6.69 -14.26
C ALA A 65 10.19 -6.12 -13.44
N ALA A 66 10.15 -4.83 -13.11
CA ALA A 66 11.18 -4.19 -12.29
C ALA A 66 11.18 -4.70 -10.84
N VAL A 67 10.01 -4.81 -10.23
CA VAL A 67 9.83 -5.22 -8.83
C VAL A 67 10.09 -6.71 -8.63
N ALA A 68 9.76 -7.56 -9.59
CA ALA A 68 10.00 -9.01 -9.53
C ALA A 68 11.50 -9.37 -9.48
N ASN A 69 12.38 -8.48 -9.93
CA ASN A 69 13.84 -8.66 -9.83
C ASN A 69 14.38 -8.44 -8.40
N LEU A 70 13.56 -7.96 -7.47
CA LEU A 70 13.98 -7.75 -6.08
C LEU A 70 13.93 -9.07 -5.29
N PRO A 71 15.02 -9.49 -4.64
CA PRO A 71 15.10 -10.80 -4.00
C PRO A 71 14.23 -10.93 -2.74
N PHE A 72 13.80 -9.79 -2.18
CA PHE A 72 13.03 -9.69 -0.95
C PHE A 72 11.52 -9.51 -1.18
N VAL A 73 11.03 -9.56 -2.42
CA VAL A 73 9.62 -9.26 -2.74
C VAL A 73 8.82 -10.52 -3.08
N SER A 74 7.58 -10.55 -2.62
CA SER A 74 6.49 -11.40 -3.11
C SER A 74 5.50 -10.50 -3.86
N LEU A 75 5.45 -10.65 -5.18
CA LEU A 75 4.67 -9.79 -6.07
C LEU A 75 3.33 -10.45 -6.44
N SER A 76 2.23 -9.70 -6.33
CA SER A 76 0.91 -10.12 -6.77
C SER A 76 0.27 -9.06 -7.68
N PRO A 77 0.27 -9.23 -9.00
CA PRO A 77 -0.36 -8.29 -9.92
C PRO A 77 -1.90 -8.46 -9.96
N LEU A 78 -2.61 -7.35 -10.15
CA LEU A 78 -4.06 -7.28 -10.26
C LEU A 78 -4.47 -6.50 -11.52
N TYR A 79 -5.00 -7.22 -12.52
CA TYR A 79 -5.35 -6.70 -13.84
C TYR A 79 -6.67 -7.31 -14.38
N SER A 80 -7.19 -6.76 -15.47
CA SER A 80 -8.59 -6.93 -15.91
C SER A 80 -8.94 -8.31 -16.44
N ASP A 81 -7.93 -9.02 -16.93
CA ASP A 81 -8.03 -10.24 -17.72
C ASP A 81 -7.72 -11.48 -16.88
N GLN A 82 -7.55 -11.31 -15.56
CA GLN A 82 -7.52 -12.42 -14.60
C GLN A 82 -8.91 -13.02 -14.42
N ASP A 83 -8.96 -14.33 -14.28
CA ASP A 83 -10.21 -14.99 -13.90
C ASP A 83 -10.57 -14.69 -12.42
N GLU A 84 -11.82 -14.97 -12.07
CA GLU A 84 -12.36 -14.68 -10.74
C GLU A 84 -11.64 -15.44 -9.62
N ALA A 85 -11.18 -16.67 -9.87
CA ALA A 85 -10.49 -17.48 -8.88
C ALA A 85 -9.05 -16.99 -8.66
N GLU A 86 -8.33 -16.63 -9.74
CA GLU A 86 -7.02 -15.99 -9.65
C GLU A 86 -7.11 -14.66 -8.91
N ARG A 87 -8.08 -13.83 -9.27
CA ARG A 87 -8.34 -12.54 -8.61
C ARG A 87 -8.64 -12.72 -7.12
N ALA A 88 -9.53 -13.64 -6.75
CA ALA A 88 -9.83 -13.94 -5.36
C ALA A 88 -8.58 -14.39 -4.59
N SER A 89 -7.76 -15.26 -5.19
CA SER A 89 -6.50 -15.72 -4.58
C SER A 89 -5.52 -14.57 -4.32
N VAL A 90 -5.40 -13.62 -5.25
CA VAL A 90 -4.55 -12.43 -5.08
C VAL A 90 -5.08 -11.54 -3.95
N LEU A 91 -6.39 -11.29 -3.92
CA LEU A 91 -7.01 -10.47 -2.88
C LEU A 91 -6.87 -11.09 -1.48
N GLU A 92 -6.97 -12.41 -1.36
CA GLU A 92 -6.71 -13.11 -0.09
C GLU A 92 -5.25 -13.02 0.34
N LYS A 93 -4.29 -13.26 -0.57
CA LYS A 93 -2.84 -13.17 -0.28
C LYS A 93 -2.36 -11.76 0.07
N SER A 94 -3.01 -10.74 -0.51
CA SER A 94 -2.66 -9.33 -0.27
C SER A 94 -3.03 -8.87 1.14
N ARG A 95 -3.99 -9.54 1.78
CA ARG A 95 -4.42 -9.22 3.13
C ARG A 95 -3.34 -9.60 4.11
N PRO A 96 -3.05 -8.75 5.10
CA PRO A 96 -2.16 -9.14 6.18
C PRO A 96 -2.76 -10.38 6.87
N GLU A 97 -2.04 -11.49 6.82
CA GLU A 97 -2.32 -12.65 7.66
C GLU A 97 -2.11 -12.22 9.11
N ALA A 98 -3.17 -11.76 9.77
CA ALA A 98 -3.14 -11.38 11.18
C ALA A 98 -2.92 -12.60 12.12
N ILE A 99 -2.60 -13.79 11.59
CA ILE A 99 -2.71 -15.07 12.33
C ILE A 99 -1.46 -15.96 12.24
N GLN A 100 -0.41 -15.62 11.49
CA GLN A 100 0.88 -16.35 11.53
C GLN A 100 1.97 -15.58 12.26
N ARG A 101 1.64 -14.95 13.39
CA ARG A 101 2.63 -14.34 14.29
C ARG A 101 2.93 -15.15 15.56
N ASN A 102 2.11 -16.15 15.90
CA ASN A 102 2.19 -16.87 17.18
C ASN A 102 2.35 -18.41 17.06
N GLN A 103 2.81 -18.96 15.93
CA GLN A 103 3.00 -20.42 15.80
C GLN A 103 4.42 -20.84 15.37
N ILE A 104 5.44 -20.10 15.82
CA ILE A 104 6.81 -20.62 15.90
C ILE A 104 7.36 -20.42 17.33
N GLU A 105 6.50 -20.57 18.34
CA GLU A 105 6.92 -20.71 19.74
C GLU A 105 5.88 -21.59 20.45
N ASP A 106 5.72 -22.85 20.04
CA ASP A 106 5.37 -23.96 20.93
C ASP A 106 5.03 -25.23 20.13
N THR A 107 6.06 -25.96 19.73
CA THR A 107 5.97 -27.42 19.61
C THR A 107 7.36 -28.03 19.82
N SER A 108 7.63 -28.31 21.11
CA SER A 108 8.38 -29.47 21.62
C SER A 108 9.66 -29.94 20.91
N ILE A 109 10.80 -29.67 21.55
CA ILE A 109 11.91 -30.60 21.88
C ILE A 109 12.06 -31.82 20.93
N ASP A 110 12.99 -31.76 19.96
CA ASP A 110 14.17 -32.65 19.84
C ASP A 110 15.01 -32.28 18.58
N GLU A 111 16.32 -32.50 18.66
CA GLU A 111 17.43 -32.27 17.70
C GLU A 111 17.24 -31.45 16.38
N SER A 112 18.05 -30.38 16.29
CA SER A 112 18.63 -29.68 15.10
C SER A 112 18.34 -30.27 13.70
N PRO A 113 17.97 -29.43 12.71
CA PRO A 113 18.94 -28.54 12.08
C PRO A 113 18.49 -27.07 12.08
N LYS A 114 19.48 -26.16 12.01
CA LYS A 114 19.37 -24.69 11.87
C LYS A 114 18.01 -24.20 11.36
N PRO A 115 17.35 -23.23 12.03
CA PRO A 115 16.25 -22.52 11.39
C PRO A 115 16.86 -21.78 10.20
N GLU A 116 16.60 -22.28 9.00
CA GLU A 116 16.62 -21.44 7.81
C GLU A 116 15.68 -20.30 8.15
N SER A 117 16.23 -19.11 8.43
CA SER A 117 15.41 -17.95 8.73
C SER A 117 14.47 -17.81 7.54
N VAL A 118 13.19 -18.12 7.71
CA VAL A 118 12.19 -17.91 6.68
C VAL A 118 12.19 -16.40 6.46
N VAL A 119 12.94 -15.95 5.45
CA VAL A 119 13.04 -14.53 5.11
C VAL A 119 11.65 -14.16 4.63
N LEU A 120 10.89 -13.51 5.50
CA LEU A 120 9.56 -13.07 5.16
C LEU A 120 9.69 -12.04 4.04
N LYS A 121 9.18 -12.41 2.86
CA LYS A 121 9.20 -11.53 1.69
C LYS A 121 8.22 -10.40 1.89
N GLN A 122 8.58 -9.23 1.39
CA GLN A 122 7.71 -8.06 1.30
C GLN A 122 6.56 -8.34 0.34
N ASN A 123 5.32 -8.35 0.84
CA ASN A 123 4.14 -8.54 -0.01
C ASN A 123 3.81 -7.23 -0.74
N ILE A 124 3.94 -7.23 -2.07
CA ILE A 124 3.65 -6.09 -2.93
C ILE A 124 2.54 -6.48 -3.91
N THR A 125 1.44 -5.73 -3.87
CA THR A 125 0.34 -5.85 -4.83
C THR A 125 0.42 -4.70 -5.82
N VAL A 126 0.47 -4.97 -7.12
CA VAL A 126 0.43 -3.94 -8.16
C VAL A 126 -0.92 -4.00 -8.84
N VAL A 127 -1.64 -2.90 -8.91
CA VAL A 127 -3.04 -2.87 -9.33
C VAL A 127 -3.31 -1.72 -10.30
N THR A 128 -4.12 -1.98 -11.32
CA THR A 128 -4.67 -0.92 -12.19
C THR A 128 -5.93 -0.31 -11.60
N ASP A 129 -6.21 0.96 -11.92
CA ASP A 129 -7.41 1.67 -11.45
C ASP A 129 -8.73 0.95 -11.75
N ALA A 130 -8.80 0.24 -12.88
CA ALA A 130 -9.96 -0.54 -13.30
C ALA A 130 -10.18 -1.80 -12.45
N CYS A 131 -9.13 -2.28 -11.79
CA CYS A 131 -9.09 -3.54 -11.05
C CYS A 131 -9.02 -3.34 -9.55
N LEU A 132 -9.12 -2.10 -9.06
CA LEU A 132 -9.20 -1.80 -7.64
C LEU A 132 -10.35 -2.56 -6.98
N PRO A 133 -10.14 -3.16 -5.80
CA PRO A 133 -11.20 -3.84 -5.06
C PRO A 133 -12.41 -2.94 -4.86
N SER A 134 -13.60 -3.48 -5.13
CA SER A 134 -14.85 -2.73 -5.01
C SER A 134 -15.88 -3.49 -4.19
N ALA A 135 -16.45 -2.81 -3.19
CA ALA A 135 -17.55 -3.33 -2.40
C ALA A 135 -18.78 -3.67 -3.27
N ALA A 136 -18.97 -3.01 -4.42
CA ALA A 136 -20.04 -3.32 -5.36
C ALA A 136 -19.90 -4.71 -6.00
N MET A 137 -18.67 -5.24 -6.08
CA MET A 137 -18.35 -6.59 -6.53
C MET A 137 -18.26 -7.58 -5.37
N GLY A 138 -18.58 -7.16 -4.14
CA GLY A 138 -18.42 -7.99 -2.94
C GLY A 138 -16.97 -8.14 -2.48
N GLU A 139 -16.05 -7.38 -3.07
CA GLU A 139 -14.63 -7.47 -2.77
C GLU A 139 -14.25 -6.57 -1.61
N ALA A 140 -13.45 -7.10 -0.70
CA ALA A 140 -13.00 -6.35 0.45
C ALA A 140 -11.63 -5.68 0.17
N PRO A 141 -11.32 -4.51 0.75
CA PRO A 141 -10.12 -3.74 0.44
C PRO A 141 -8.80 -4.48 0.73
N LEU A 142 -7.69 -4.12 0.08
CA LEU A 142 -6.39 -4.79 0.28
C LEU A 142 -5.80 -4.62 1.69
N MET A 143 -6.19 -3.56 2.43
CA MET A 143 -5.68 -3.27 3.77
C MET A 143 -4.15 -3.14 3.82
N SER A 144 -3.56 -2.53 2.81
CA SER A 144 -2.13 -2.23 2.72
C SER A 144 -1.71 -1.16 3.71
N ARG A 145 -0.53 -1.34 4.31
CA ARG A 145 0.09 -0.38 5.24
C ARG A 145 0.73 0.79 4.49
N VAL A 146 1.18 0.55 3.25
CA VAL A 146 1.72 1.57 2.36
C VAL A 146 0.96 1.50 1.04
N LEU A 147 0.40 2.63 0.62
CA LEU A 147 -0.18 2.81 -0.71
C LEU A 147 0.71 3.76 -1.49
N ILE A 148 1.20 3.31 -2.65
CA ILE A 148 2.02 4.11 -3.55
C ILE A 148 1.21 4.39 -4.82
N ASN A 149 0.91 5.66 -5.07
CA ASN A 149 0.41 6.09 -6.37
C ASN A 149 1.62 6.35 -7.26
N TYR A 150 1.94 5.41 -8.14
CA TYR A 150 3.05 5.55 -9.09
C TYR A 150 2.74 6.66 -10.11
N GLU A 151 1.48 6.73 -10.52
CA GLU A 151 0.90 7.83 -11.30
C GLU A 151 -0.08 8.60 -10.43
N LEU A 152 -0.01 9.93 -10.50
CA LEU A 152 -0.85 10.79 -9.66
C LEU A 152 -2.30 10.75 -10.18
N PRO A 153 -3.30 10.37 -9.37
CA PRO A 153 -4.69 10.32 -9.82
C PRO A 153 -5.18 11.71 -10.26
N THR A 154 -5.71 11.81 -11.47
CA THR A 154 -6.13 13.09 -12.07
C THR A 154 -7.45 13.64 -11.52
N LYS A 155 -8.24 12.80 -10.85
CA LYS A 155 -9.57 13.11 -10.32
C LYS A 155 -9.65 12.77 -8.84
N LYS A 156 -10.42 13.57 -8.10
CA LYS A 156 -10.70 13.34 -6.68
C LYS A 156 -11.29 11.96 -6.42
N GLU A 157 -12.24 11.53 -7.25
CA GLU A 157 -12.92 10.24 -7.08
C GLU A 157 -11.96 9.07 -7.24
N ALA A 158 -11.00 9.19 -8.17
CA ALA A 158 -9.95 8.18 -8.35
C ALA A 158 -9.05 8.12 -7.13
N TYR A 159 -8.59 9.27 -6.63
CA TYR A 159 -7.77 9.31 -5.43
C TYR A 159 -8.44 8.68 -4.20
N LEU A 160 -9.71 9.04 -3.94
CA LEU A 160 -10.48 8.46 -2.83
C LEU A 160 -10.73 6.97 -3.03
N ARG A 161 -10.90 6.51 -4.28
CA ARG A 161 -11.02 5.10 -4.60
C ARG A 161 -9.76 4.34 -4.18
N HIS A 162 -8.56 4.85 -4.49
CA HIS A 162 -7.30 4.21 -4.11
C HIS A 162 -7.20 4.08 -2.59
N VAL A 163 -7.50 5.15 -1.86
CA VAL A 163 -7.53 5.15 -0.39
C VAL A 163 -8.51 4.09 0.13
N SER A 164 -9.74 4.07 -0.37
CA SER A 164 -10.77 3.14 0.11
C SER A 164 -10.51 1.67 -0.24
N ALA A 165 -9.91 1.42 -1.40
CA ALA A 165 -9.73 0.07 -1.94
C ALA A 165 -8.43 -0.58 -1.46
N CYS A 166 -7.40 0.22 -1.16
CA CYS A 166 -6.07 -0.30 -0.86
C CYS A 166 -5.58 0.02 0.55
N LEU A 167 -5.86 1.21 1.10
CA LEU A 167 -5.19 1.70 2.31
C LEU A 167 -5.87 1.19 3.60
N ALA A 168 -5.07 0.70 4.55
CA ALA A 168 -5.53 0.43 5.92
C ALA A 168 -5.72 1.73 6.73
N THR A 169 -6.51 1.69 7.80
CA THR A 169 -6.88 2.88 8.61
C THR A 169 -5.69 3.68 9.15
N ASP A 170 -4.58 3.02 9.44
CA ASP A 170 -3.31 3.58 9.96
C ASP A 170 -2.17 3.53 8.93
N GLY A 171 -2.50 3.25 7.67
CA GLY A 171 -1.56 3.22 6.56
C GLY A 171 -1.06 4.61 6.18
N ILE A 172 -0.01 4.63 5.37
CA ILE A 172 0.52 5.84 4.75
C ILE A 172 0.29 5.79 3.24
N MET A 173 0.06 6.96 2.66
CA MET A 173 -0.12 7.11 1.22
C MET A 173 1.01 7.96 0.65
N ILE A 174 1.65 7.50 -0.42
CA ILE A 174 2.79 8.18 -1.06
C ILE A 174 2.47 8.37 -2.54
N ASN A 175 2.42 9.62 -3.00
CA ASN A 175 2.26 9.95 -4.41
C ASN A 175 3.63 10.20 -5.05
N MET A 176 3.94 9.55 -6.17
CA MET A 176 5.12 9.88 -6.96
C MET A 176 4.78 10.99 -7.96
N VAL A 177 5.32 12.19 -7.74
CA VAL A 177 4.91 13.41 -8.46
C VAL A 177 6.08 13.93 -9.27
N VAL A 178 5.94 14.04 -10.59
CA VAL A 178 6.92 14.74 -11.42
C VAL A 178 6.67 16.25 -11.44
N GLY A 179 7.68 17.05 -11.77
CA GLY A 179 7.57 18.51 -11.78
C GLY A 179 6.37 19.06 -12.58
N GLY A 180 5.95 18.39 -13.65
CA GLY A 180 4.77 18.77 -14.43
C GLY A 180 3.42 18.50 -13.75
N GLU A 181 3.38 17.68 -12.70
CA GLU A 181 2.17 17.24 -11.99
C GLU A 181 1.87 18.08 -10.73
N VAL A 182 2.73 19.05 -10.38
CA VAL A 182 2.60 19.84 -9.13
C VAL A 182 1.28 20.64 -9.10
N ALA A 183 0.85 21.21 -10.22
CA ALA A 183 -0.43 21.91 -10.29
C ALA A 183 -1.62 20.98 -10.04
N LEU A 184 -1.53 19.74 -10.52
CA LEU A 184 -2.55 18.71 -10.32
C LEU A 184 -2.59 18.28 -8.85
N LEU A 185 -1.42 18.10 -8.22
CA LEU A 185 -1.32 17.83 -6.79
C LEU A 185 -2.00 18.92 -5.96
N LYS A 186 -1.77 20.21 -6.28
CA LYS A 186 -2.42 21.34 -5.59
C LYS A 186 -3.93 21.34 -5.78
N SER A 187 -4.41 21.10 -7.00
CA SER A 187 -5.86 20.99 -7.24
C SER A 187 -6.51 19.88 -6.41
N LEU A 188 -5.77 18.79 -6.19
CA LEU A 188 -6.23 17.65 -5.42
C LEU A 188 -6.27 17.96 -3.91
N GLU A 189 -5.28 18.68 -3.37
CA GLU A 189 -5.30 19.18 -1.98
C GLU A 189 -6.52 20.07 -1.74
N GLU A 190 -6.74 21.04 -2.63
CA GLU A 190 -7.86 21.99 -2.56
C GLU A 190 -9.22 21.28 -2.61
N THR A 191 -9.38 20.34 -3.55
CA THR A 191 -10.67 19.65 -3.75
C THR A 191 -10.98 18.66 -2.63
N ASN A 192 -9.95 18.10 -1.97
CA ASN A 192 -10.14 17.13 -0.90
C ASN A 192 -10.11 17.71 0.52
N GLY A 193 -9.59 18.93 0.70
CA GLY A 193 -9.50 19.56 2.01
C GLY A 193 -8.47 18.93 2.95
N PHE A 194 -7.44 18.26 2.41
CA PHE A 194 -6.28 17.77 3.17
C PHE A 194 -4.97 18.23 2.54
N VAL A 195 -3.91 18.25 3.35
CA VAL A 195 -2.55 18.60 2.90
C VAL A 195 -1.78 17.32 2.59
N ILE A 196 -1.03 17.33 1.48
CA ILE A 196 -0.10 16.28 1.09
C ILE A 196 1.31 16.77 1.38
N ALA A 197 1.96 16.18 2.39
CA ALA A 197 3.28 16.61 2.83
C ALA A 197 4.39 16.10 1.89
N GLU A 198 5.42 16.92 1.66
CA GLU A 198 6.58 16.47 0.88
C GLU A 198 7.44 15.48 1.67
N MET A 199 7.79 14.36 1.04
CA MET A 199 8.79 13.43 1.54
C MET A 199 10.18 13.79 1.02
N PRO A 200 11.21 13.75 1.90
CA PRO A 200 12.57 14.04 1.48
C PRO A 200 13.10 12.94 0.55
N ILE A 201 13.76 13.34 -0.52
CA ILE A 201 14.33 12.43 -1.54
C ILE A 201 15.58 11.68 -1.01
N HIS A 202 16.28 12.25 -0.03
CA HIS A 202 17.49 11.64 0.51
C HIS A 202 17.14 10.39 1.31
N VAL A 203 17.70 9.23 0.94
CA VAL A 203 17.45 7.91 1.55
C VAL A 203 17.44 7.95 3.09
N ASN A 204 18.44 8.58 3.71
CA ASN A 204 18.53 8.69 5.18
C ASN A 204 17.36 9.48 5.80
N LYS A 205 16.88 10.52 5.12
CA LYS A 205 15.75 11.33 5.59
C LYS A 205 14.41 10.68 5.27
N LEU A 206 14.31 10.00 4.11
CA LEU A 206 13.15 9.21 3.72
C LEU A 206 12.91 8.10 4.74
N PHE A 207 13.99 7.41 5.11
CA PHE A 207 14.01 6.42 6.18
C PHE A 207 13.44 6.97 7.50
N LEU A 208 14.01 8.07 8.01
CA LEU A 208 13.54 8.67 9.26
C LEU A 208 12.06 9.08 9.21
N THR A 209 11.60 9.58 8.06
CA THR A 209 10.20 9.99 7.89
C THR A 209 9.26 8.79 7.93
N LEU A 210 9.62 7.70 7.24
CA LEU A 210 8.86 6.45 7.29
C LEU A 210 8.86 5.86 8.71
N GLU A 211 10.01 5.85 9.37
CA GLU A 211 10.15 5.35 10.73
C GLU A 211 9.25 6.10 11.72
N ILE A 212 9.22 7.43 11.66
CA ILE A 212 8.32 8.26 12.49
C ILE A 212 6.85 7.94 12.19
N CYS A 213 6.50 7.75 10.92
CA CYS A 213 5.12 7.42 10.53
C CYS A 213 4.68 6.05 11.06
N PHE A 214 5.56 5.05 11.00
CA PHE A 214 5.27 3.71 11.52
C PHE A 214 5.35 3.63 13.05
N ALA A 215 6.26 4.35 13.71
CA ALA A 215 6.37 4.41 15.17
C ALA A 215 5.18 5.14 15.82
N SER A 216 4.63 6.15 15.14
CA SER A 216 3.40 6.81 15.59
C SER A 216 2.18 5.87 15.60
N ASN A 217 2.26 4.70 14.93
CA ASN A 217 1.20 3.69 14.96
C ASN A 217 1.29 2.74 16.15
N THR A 218 2.49 2.40 16.62
CA THR A 218 2.65 1.46 17.74
C THR A 218 2.21 2.08 19.06
N VAL A 219 2.38 3.40 19.23
CA VAL A 219 1.93 4.11 20.44
C VAL A 219 0.40 4.20 20.51
N SER A 220 -0.30 4.32 19.37
CA SER A 220 -1.77 4.40 19.36
C SER A 220 -2.46 3.05 19.64
N SER A 221 -1.77 1.91 19.52
CA SER A 221 -2.30 0.59 19.90
C SER A 221 -2.00 0.20 21.35
N CYS A 222 -1.18 0.96 22.07
CA CYS A 222 -0.90 0.77 23.50
C CYS A 222 -1.74 1.70 24.40
N GLY A 223 -2.88 2.17 23.89
CA GLY A 223 -3.86 2.88 24.69
C GLY A 223 -4.43 1.97 25.78
N LEU A 224 -3.90 2.12 27.00
CA LEU A 224 -4.58 1.74 28.23
C LEU A 224 -6.02 2.25 28.21
N ASN A 225 -6.96 1.32 28.35
CA ASN A 225 -8.06 1.40 29.32
C ASN A 225 -8.51 -0.01 29.68
#